data_AF-A0A2N2K334-F1
#
_entry.id   AF-A0A2N2K334-F1
#
_cell.length_a   1.000
_cell.length_b   1.000
_cell.length_c   1.000
_cell.angle_alpha   90.00
_cell.angle_beta   90.00
_cell.angle_gamma   90.00
#
_symmetry.space_group_name_H-M   'P 1'
#
loop_
_entity.id
_entity.type
_entity.pdbx_description
1 polymer ?
#
loop_
_entity_poly.entity_id
_entity_poly.type
_entity_poly.pdbx_seq_one_letter_code
_entity_poly.pdbx_strand_id
1 'polypeptide(L)'
;MRRSIVCSTILLIIAISILAPACSNYGKLRLQQVGKPGVTPDDLVSNWRSYDVYYSGVASHRVSAVLFDPRGDDKKMAVHPWWVKIDNEMFLLEVMEWITFDMQFEPFVWRIMGPYDGFYGYLYTPWNHALLRVMDEKTLWIDDMSMPPDYPQSDSRGISLGP
;
A
#
# COMPACT_ATOMS: atom_id res chain seq x y z
N MET A 1 -1.53 14.22 55.85
CA MET A 1 -0.33 13.64 55.20
C MET A 1 -0.65 12.42 54.33
N ARG A 2 -1.32 11.36 54.82
CA ARG A 2 -1.69 10.20 53.98
C ARG A 2 -2.62 10.51 52.79
N ARG A 3 -3.58 11.43 52.95
CA ARG A 3 -4.52 11.82 51.88
C ARG A 3 -3.85 12.59 50.73
N SER A 4 -2.85 13.43 51.04
CA SER A 4 -2.10 14.20 50.05
C SER A 4 -1.19 13.31 49.19
N ILE A 5 -0.62 12.26 49.77
CA ILE A 5 0.21 11.27 49.03
C ILE A 5 -0.64 10.47 48.05
N VAL A 6 -1.86 10.07 48.44
CA VAL A 6 -2.79 9.32 47.59
C VAL A 6 -3.29 10.15 46.40
N CYS A 7 -3.60 11.44 46.60
CA CYS A 7 -3.96 12.31 45.49
C CYS A 7 -2.79 12.52 44.52
N SER A 8 -1.57 12.64 45.03
CA SER A 8 -0.37 12.85 44.21
C SER A 8 -0.04 11.63 43.35
N THR A 9 -0.24 10.41 43.86
CA THR A 9 -0.02 9.17 43.09
C THR A 9 -1.11 8.93 42.04
N ILE A 10 -2.37 9.27 42.33
CA ILE A 10 -3.46 9.18 41.35
C ILE A 10 -3.26 10.16 40.19
N LEU A 11 -2.86 11.40 40.47
CA LEU A 11 -2.55 12.40 39.44
C LEU A 11 -1.38 11.99 38.54
N LEU A 12 -0.35 11.36 39.12
CA LEU A 12 0.81 10.87 38.36
C LEU A 12 0.44 9.71 37.41
N ILE A 13 -0.42 8.78 37.86
CA ILE A 13 -0.92 7.69 37.01
C ILE A 13 -1.76 8.24 35.86
N ILE A 14 -2.65 9.20 36.12
CA ILE A 14 -3.45 9.86 35.07
C ILE A 14 -2.55 10.59 34.08
N ALA A 15 -1.53 11.33 34.56
CA ALA A 15 -0.58 12.01 33.69
C ALA A 15 0.22 11.03 32.79
N ILE A 16 0.66 9.88 33.34
CA ILE A 16 1.35 8.83 32.59
C ILE A 16 0.40 8.13 31.58
N SER A 17 -0.89 8.07 31.88
CA SER A 17 -1.92 7.51 30.97
C SER A 17 -2.19 8.42 29.77
N ILE A 18 -2.11 9.74 29.95
CA ILE A 18 -2.30 10.74 28.88
C ILE A 18 -1.05 10.84 27.98
N LEU A 19 0.09 10.31 28.43
CA LEU A 19 1.35 10.17 27.67
C LEU A 19 1.44 8.85 26.89
N ALA A 20 0.35 8.07 26.80
CA ALA A 20 0.26 6.96 25.86
C ALA A 20 0.58 7.49 24.43
N PRO A 21 1.36 6.72 23.66
CA PRO A 21 2.31 7.23 22.67
C PRO A 21 1.62 8.12 21.65
N ALA A 22 2.33 9.14 21.17
CA ALA A 22 2.07 9.73 19.86
C ALA A 22 2.12 8.57 18.84
N CYS A 23 0.98 7.93 18.64
CA CYS A 23 0.81 6.76 17.81
C CYS A 23 1.19 7.19 16.39
N SER A 24 2.02 6.41 15.70
CA SER A 24 2.35 6.68 14.30
C SER A 24 1.08 6.93 13.51
N ASN A 25 0.91 8.14 12.95
CA ASN A 25 -0.22 8.49 12.08
C ASN A 25 -0.05 7.97 10.65
N TYR A 26 0.92 7.08 10.44
CA TYR A 26 1.27 6.52 9.14
C TYR A 26 1.35 5.00 9.20
N GLY A 27 0.91 4.37 8.11
CA GLY A 27 1.25 3.00 7.77
C GLY A 27 2.63 2.91 7.12
N LYS A 28 3.06 1.70 6.80
CA LYS A 28 4.34 1.42 6.14
C LYS A 28 4.24 0.22 5.22
N LEU A 29 5.06 0.23 4.18
CA LEU A 29 5.31 -0.96 3.36
C LEU A 29 6.30 -1.88 4.08
N ARG A 30 6.05 -3.18 4.03
CA ARG A 30 6.95 -4.20 4.61
C ARG A 30 7.16 -5.32 3.61
N LEU A 31 8.43 -5.70 3.45
CA LEU A 31 8.79 -6.91 2.69
C LEU A 31 8.19 -8.15 3.36
N GLN A 32 7.90 -9.14 2.52
CA GLN A 32 7.44 -10.45 2.97
C GLN A 32 8.57 -11.19 3.69
N GLN A 33 8.23 -12.13 4.57
CA GLN A 33 9.23 -12.82 5.40
C GLN A 33 10.11 -13.74 4.56
N VAL A 34 11.42 -13.58 4.66
CA VAL A 34 12.40 -14.48 4.02
C VAL A 34 12.29 -15.89 4.61
N GLY A 35 12.30 -16.91 3.76
CA GLY A 35 12.26 -18.32 4.16
C GLY A 35 10.86 -18.90 4.42
N LYS A 36 9.79 -18.13 4.16
CA LYS A 36 8.42 -18.63 4.07
C LYS A 36 7.88 -18.40 2.66
N PRO A 37 6.94 -19.23 2.16
CA PRO A 37 6.21 -18.90 0.94
C PRO A 37 5.55 -17.52 1.09
N GLY A 38 5.96 -16.57 0.25
CA GLY A 38 5.32 -15.26 0.13
C GLY A 38 4.17 -15.32 -0.87
N VAL A 39 3.28 -14.35 -0.78
CA VAL A 39 2.25 -14.09 -1.80
C VAL A 39 2.93 -13.55 -3.06
N THR A 40 2.71 -14.22 -4.18
CA THR A 40 3.23 -13.84 -5.50
C THR A 40 2.21 -13.00 -6.28
N PRO A 41 2.61 -12.31 -7.36
CA PRO A 41 1.67 -11.68 -8.28
C PRO A 41 0.61 -12.66 -8.82
N ASP A 42 1.01 -13.90 -9.14
CA ASP A 42 0.09 -14.95 -9.61
C ASP A 42 -0.92 -15.37 -8.53
N ASP A 43 -0.50 -15.41 -7.26
CA ASP A 43 -1.42 -15.66 -6.14
C ASP A 43 -2.46 -14.53 -6.03
N LEU A 44 -2.04 -13.27 -6.23
CA LEU A 44 -2.95 -12.11 -6.19
C LEU A 44 -3.94 -12.14 -7.36
N VAL A 45 -3.48 -12.47 -8.57
CA VAL A 45 -4.34 -12.60 -9.75
C VAL A 45 -5.31 -13.77 -9.58
N SER A 46 -4.84 -14.95 -9.20
CA SER A 46 -5.71 -16.12 -9.03
C SER A 46 -6.76 -15.95 -7.93
N ASN A 47 -6.47 -15.14 -6.92
CA ASN A 47 -7.37 -14.87 -5.80
C ASN A 47 -8.00 -13.46 -5.84
N TRP A 48 -7.95 -12.76 -6.97
CA TRP A 48 -8.30 -11.33 -7.04
C TRP A 48 -9.70 -11.00 -6.53
N ARG A 49 -10.66 -11.94 -6.67
CA ARG A 49 -12.05 -11.77 -6.20
C ARG A 49 -12.17 -11.66 -4.69
N SER A 50 -11.16 -12.10 -3.95
CA SER A 50 -11.04 -11.93 -2.50
C SER A 50 -10.56 -10.54 -2.10
N TYR A 51 -10.36 -9.63 -3.06
CA TYR A 51 -9.87 -8.28 -2.83
C TYR A 51 -10.76 -7.23 -3.53
N ASP A 52 -10.83 -6.03 -2.97
CA ASP A 52 -11.09 -4.83 -3.74
C ASP A 52 -9.77 -4.36 -4.37
N VAL A 53 -9.74 -4.31 -5.69
CA VAL A 53 -8.52 -4.07 -6.46
C VAL A 53 -8.58 -2.70 -7.11
N TYR A 54 -7.47 -1.97 -7.03
CA TYR A 54 -7.32 -0.65 -7.65
C TYR A 54 -5.95 -0.56 -8.32
N TYR A 55 -5.85 0.24 -9.37
CA TYR A 55 -4.54 0.64 -9.89
C TYR A 55 -4.38 2.15 -9.85
N SER A 56 -3.11 2.57 -9.78
CA SER A 56 -2.70 3.96 -9.94
C SER A 56 -1.72 4.04 -11.11
N GLY A 57 -1.73 5.17 -11.82
CA GLY A 57 -0.92 5.41 -13.00
C GLY A 57 -1.55 6.50 -13.86
N VAL A 58 -0.87 6.89 -14.94
CA VAL A 58 -1.41 7.90 -15.87
C VAL A 58 -2.28 7.28 -16.96
N ALA A 59 -2.17 5.97 -17.20
CA ALA A 59 -2.99 5.18 -18.12
C ALA A 59 -2.87 3.68 -17.78
N SER A 60 -3.70 2.80 -18.35
CA SER A 60 -3.63 1.35 -18.14
C SER A 60 -2.28 0.74 -18.61
N HIS A 61 -1.64 1.36 -19.59
CA HIS A 61 -0.30 0.99 -20.08
C HIS A 61 0.84 1.79 -19.40
N ARG A 62 0.52 2.56 -18.35
CA ARG A 62 1.48 3.35 -17.57
C ARG A 62 1.10 3.28 -16.09
N VAL A 63 1.32 2.09 -15.53
CA VAL A 63 0.92 1.70 -14.18
C VAL A 63 2.04 1.98 -13.18
N SER A 64 1.73 2.63 -12.07
CA SER A 64 2.65 2.85 -10.95
C SER A 64 2.51 1.80 -9.85
N ALA A 65 1.27 1.33 -9.61
CA ALA A 65 0.98 0.35 -8.58
C ALA A 65 -0.38 -0.32 -8.79
N VAL A 66 -0.51 -1.51 -8.22
CA VAL A 66 -1.78 -2.22 -8.04
C VAL A 66 -1.98 -2.51 -6.56
N LEU A 67 -3.11 -2.07 -6.01
CA LEU A 67 -3.51 -2.26 -4.63
C LEU A 67 -4.51 -3.41 -4.53
N PHE A 68 -4.29 -4.31 -3.58
CA PHE A 68 -5.18 -5.41 -3.23
C PHE A 68 -5.61 -5.27 -1.76
N ASP A 69 -6.82 -4.73 -1.56
CA ASP A 69 -7.47 -4.56 -0.27
C ASP A 69 -8.32 -5.80 0.06
N PRO A 70 -7.99 -6.62 1.08
CA PRO A 70 -8.71 -7.86 1.38
C PRO A 70 -10.19 -7.61 1.65
N ARG A 71 -11.06 -8.44 1.07
CA ARG A 71 -12.48 -8.42 1.39
C ARG A 71 -12.76 -9.27 2.62
N GLY A 72 -13.71 -8.82 3.44
CA GLY A 72 -14.27 -9.61 4.53
C GLY A 72 -13.47 -9.54 5.84
N ASP A 73 -12.44 -8.70 5.92
CA ASP A 73 -11.91 -8.26 7.21
C ASP A 73 -12.62 -6.97 7.67
N ASP A 74 -12.24 -6.45 8.84
CA ASP A 74 -12.80 -5.23 9.40
C ASP A 74 -11.99 -3.97 9.08
N LYS A 75 -10.97 -4.11 8.22
CA LYS A 75 -10.07 -3.02 7.82
C LYS A 75 -10.38 -2.59 6.40
N LYS A 76 -9.84 -1.43 6.03
CA LYS A 76 -10.07 -0.87 4.71
C LYS A 76 -8.91 -0.03 4.21
N MET A 77 -8.68 -0.12 2.91
CA MET A 77 -7.88 0.84 2.17
C MET A 77 -8.78 1.87 1.49
N ALA A 78 -8.73 3.10 1.98
CA ALA A 78 -9.19 4.27 1.24
C ALA A 78 -8.10 4.71 0.26
N VAL A 79 -8.49 5.25 -0.89
CA VAL A 79 -7.58 5.55 -2.00
C VAL A 79 -7.75 6.99 -2.47
N HIS A 80 -6.65 7.60 -2.90
CA HIS A 80 -6.69 8.89 -3.59
C HIS A 80 -7.61 8.85 -4.83
N PRO A 81 -8.33 9.94 -5.19
CA PRO A 81 -9.30 9.91 -6.30
C PRO A 81 -8.75 9.53 -7.68
N TRP A 82 -7.43 9.53 -7.86
CA TRP A 82 -6.77 9.07 -9.10
C TRP A 82 -6.61 7.56 -9.20
N TRP A 83 -6.85 6.82 -8.12
CA TRP A 83 -6.90 5.38 -8.16
C TRP A 83 -8.18 4.93 -8.87
N VAL A 84 -8.02 4.00 -9.80
CA VAL A 84 -9.12 3.46 -10.59
C VAL A 84 -9.41 2.05 -10.10
N LYS A 85 -10.67 1.79 -9.75
CA LYS A 85 -11.12 0.46 -9.34
C LYS A 85 -11.08 -0.50 -10.52
N ILE A 86 -10.56 -1.70 -10.29
CA ILE A 86 -10.59 -2.82 -11.23
C ILE A 86 -11.75 -3.73 -10.84
N ASP A 87 -12.69 -3.92 -11.75
CA ASP A 87 -13.92 -4.67 -11.54
C ASP A 87 -14.05 -5.94 -12.40
N ASN A 88 -13.10 -6.16 -13.30
CA ASN A 88 -13.08 -7.32 -14.19
C ASN A 88 -11.66 -7.86 -14.39
N GLU A 89 -11.59 -9.16 -14.63
CA GLU A 89 -10.35 -9.93 -14.68
C GLU A 89 -9.48 -9.60 -15.89
N MET A 90 -10.09 -9.37 -17.06
CA MET A 90 -9.35 -9.00 -18.27
C MET A 90 -8.57 -7.70 -18.06
N PHE A 91 -9.19 -6.72 -17.41
CA PHE A 91 -8.53 -5.46 -17.11
C PHE A 91 -7.44 -5.60 -16.03
N LEU A 92 -7.65 -6.47 -15.04
CA LEU A 92 -6.60 -6.82 -14.08
C LEU A 92 -5.37 -7.39 -14.78
N LEU A 93 -5.57 -8.36 -15.68
CA LEU A 93 -4.47 -9.00 -16.42
C LEU A 93 -3.69 -7.99 -17.27
N GLU A 94 -4.38 -7.10 -17.97
CA GLU A 94 -3.75 -6.00 -18.74
C GLU A 94 -2.86 -5.13 -17.84
N VAL A 95 -3.38 -4.68 -16.69
CA VAL A 95 -2.63 -3.82 -15.75
C VAL A 95 -1.42 -4.56 -15.16
N MET A 96 -1.58 -5.84 -14.84
CA MET A 96 -0.51 -6.68 -14.27
C MET A 96 0.59 -6.97 -15.30
N GLU A 97 0.26 -7.07 -16.58
CA GLU A 97 1.24 -7.18 -17.67
C GLU A 97 2.04 -5.88 -17.80
N TRP A 98 1.36 -4.74 -17.90
CA TRP A 98 2.01 -3.44 -18.14
C TRP A 98 2.93 -2.97 -17.02
N ILE A 99 2.58 -3.25 -15.75
CA ILE A 99 3.45 -2.86 -14.63
C ILE A 99 4.80 -3.61 -14.64
N THR A 100 4.90 -4.75 -15.34
CA THR A 100 6.14 -5.52 -15.49
C THR A 100 6.90 -5.25 -16.79
N PHE A 101 6.39 -4.38 -17.66
CA PHE A 101 6.95 -4.18 -18.99
C PHE A 101 8.38 -3.58 -18.96
N ASP A 102 8.72 -2.78 -17.95
CA ASP A 102 10.06 -2.23 -17.77
C ASP A 102 10.89 -3.07 -16.79
N MET A 103 11.87 -3.79 -17.32
CA MET A 103 12.79 -4.62 -16.52
C MET A 103 13.71 -3.82 -15.58
N GLN A 104 13.84 -2.49 -15.77
CA GLN A 104 14.65 -1.66 -14.87
C GLN A 104 13.97 -1.41 -13.52
N PHE A 105 12.64 -1.54 -13.46
CA PHE A 105 11.84 -1.24 -12.28
C PHE A 105 10.93 -2.42 -11.96
N GLU A 106 11.55 -3.55 -11.60
CA GLU A 106 10.83 -4.76 -11.23
C GLU A 106 9.94 -4.51 -10.00
N PRO A 107 8.60 -4.69 -10.11
CA PRO A 107 7.69 -4.51 -9.00
C PRO A 107 7.76 -5.65 -7.97
N PHE A 108 7.58 -5.29 -6.70
CA PHE A 108 7.51 -6.24 -5.59
C PHE A 108 6.11 -6.25 -4.98
N VAL A 109 5.70 -7.41 -4.46
CA VAL A 109 4.50 -7.52 -3.62
C VAL A 109 4.86 -7.13 -2.19
N TRP A 110 4.49 -5.91 -1.81
CA TRP A 110 4.65 -5.37 -0.47
C TRP A 110 3.43 -5.70 0.40
N ARG A 111 3.66 -5.91 1.70
CA ARG A 111 2.59 -5.89 2.70
C ARG A 111 2.36 -4.46 3.17
N ILE A 112 1.12 -4.03 3.18
CA ILE A 112 0.70 -2.78 3.80
C ILE A 112 0.45 -3.05 5.27
N MET A 113 1.18 -2.33 6.12
CA MET A 113 1.09 -2.44 7.57
C MET A 113 0.60 -1.11 8.14
N GLY A 114 -0.47 -1.13 8.93
CA GLY A 114 -0.89 0.00 9.73
C GLY A 114 -0.04 0.18 10.99
N PRO A 115 -0.45 1.10 11.87
CA PRO A 115 0.12 1.23 13.20
C PRO A 115 0.10 -0.13 13.93
N TYR A 116 1.10 -0.37 14.78
CA TYR A 116 1.22 -1.62 15.55
C TYR A 116 1.36 -2.91 14.71
N ASP A 117 1.88 -2.81 13.48
CA ASP A 117 2.09 -3.95 12.57
C ASP A 117 0.79 -4.73 12.23
N GLY A 118 -0.37 -4.05 12.25
CA GLY A 118 -1.62 -4.60 11.72
C GLY A 118 -1.56 -4.70 10.19
N PHE A 119 -1.85 -5.87 9.63
CA PHE A 119 -1.92 -6.06 8.17
C PHE A 119 -3.18 -5.41 7.57
N TYR A 120 -3.05 -4.78 6.40
CA TYR A 120 -4.12 -4.09 5.67
C TYR A 120 -4.30 -4.54 4.21
N GLY A 121 -3.34 -5.26 3.63
CA GLY A 121 -3.42 -5.66 2.22
C GLY A 121 -2.06 -5.70 1.54
N TYR A 122 -2.09 -5.82 0.22
CA TYR A 122 -0.90 -5.88 -0.60
C TYR A 122 -0.81 -4.71 -1.58
N LEU A 123 0.42 -4.24 -1.82
CA LEU A 123 0.72 -3.27 -2.87
C LEU A 123 1.74 -3.89 -3.82
N TYR A 124 1.41 -4.03 -5.08
CA TYR A 124 2.32 -4.46 -6.12
C TYR A 124 2.87 -3.24 -6.85
N THR A 125 4.16 -2.94 -6.66
CA THR A 125 4.79 -1.72 -7.17
C THR A 125 6.32 -1.81 -7.10
N PRO A 126 7.06 -1.11 -8.00
CA PRO A 126 8.50 -0.94 -7.84
C PRO A 126 8.86 0.08 -6.74
N TRP A 127 7.90 0.86 -6.25
CA TRP A 127 8.14 1.94 -5.30
C TRP A 127 8.11 1.45 -3.85
N ASN A 128 9.05 1.91 -3.02
CA ASN A 128 9.12 1.58 -1.59
C ASN A 128 8.63 2.71 -0.67
N HIS A 129 8.09 3.80 -1.23
CA HIS A 129 7.81 5.06 -0.53
C HIS A 129 6.35 5.52 -0.68
N ALA A 130 5.40 4.59 -0.86
CA ALA A 130 3.97 4.92 -0.87
C ALA A 130 3.57 5.63 0.43
N LEU A 131 2.84 6.75 0.31
CA LEU A 131 2.39 7.52 1.46
C LEU A 131 1.07 6.94 2.00
N LEU A 132 1.14 6.33 3.19
CA LEU A 132 0.03 5.66 3.85
C LEU A 132 -0.36 6.41 5.11
N ARG A 133 -1.51 7.09 5.12
CA ARG A 133 -2.00 7.87 6.26
C ARG A 133 -3.09 7.13 7.02
N VAL A 134 -3.06 7.21 8.34
CA VAL A 134 -4.16 6.71 9.17
C VAL A 134 -5.33 7.70 9.08
N MET A 135 -6.51 7.23 8.69
CA MET A 135 -7.75 8.04 8.75
C MET A 135 -8.50 7.80 10.07
N ASP A 136 -8.58 6.54 10.47
CA ASP A 136 -9.17 6.07 11.72
C ASP A 136 -8.54 4.72 12.13
N GLU A 137 -9.03 4.10 13.20
CA GLU A 137 -8.47 2.87 13.76
C GLU A 137 -8.40 1.69 12.76
N LYS A 138 -9.25 1.68 11.73
CA LYS A 138 -9.40 0.56 10.80
C LYS A 138 -9.23 0.95 9.33
N THR A 139 -8.90 2.21 9.05
CA THR A 139 -8.80 2.73 7.69
C THR A 139 -7.45 3.38 7.45
N LEU A 140 -6.73 2.89 6.45
CA LEU A 140 -5.57 3.57 5.88
C LEU A 140 -5.96 4.24 4.56
N TRP A 141 -5.46 5.45 4.35
CA TRP A 141 -5.48 6.15 3.08
C TRP A 141 -4.14 5.94 2.36
N ILE A 142 -4.18 5.48 1.12
CA ILE A 142 -3.03 5.55 0.21
C ILE A 142 -3.15 6.77 -0.69
N ASP A 143 -2.08 7.58 -0.73
CA ASP A 143 -2.03 8.77 -1.58
C ASP A 143 -1.81 8.41 -3.06
N ASP A 144 -1.56 9.43 -3.89
CA ASP A 144 -1.07 9.20 -5.24
C ASP A 144 0.28 8.47 -5.24
N MET A 145 0.55 7.74 -6.33
CA MET A 145 1.82 7.06 -6.53
C MET A 145 2.72 7.90 -7.43
N SER A 146 4.02 7.83 -7.16
CA SER A 146 5.05 8.36 -8.06
C SER A 146 4.79 7.89 -9.49
N MET A 147 4.94 8.82 -10.44
CA MET A 147 4.74 8.52 -11.86
C MET A 147 5.63 7.34 -12.27
N PRO A 148 5.13 6.41 -13.10
CA PRO A 148 5.99 5.37 -13.63
C PRO A 148 7.05 6.03 -14.52
N PRO A 149 8.25 5.42 -14.65
CA PRO A 149 9.27 5.91 -15.57
C PRO A 149 8.67 6.16 -16.97
N ASP A 150 9.14 7.18 -17.67
CA ASP A 150 8.75 7.39 -19.05
C ASP A 150 9.32 6.25 -19.90
N TYR A 151 8.46 5.44 -20.50
CA TYR A 151 8.89 4.54 -21.55
C TYR A 151 9.48 5.38 -22.70
N PRO A 152 10.65 5.03 -23.26
CA PRO A 152 11.06 5.63 -24.51
C PRO A 152 9.92 5.40 -25.52
N GLN A 153 9.34 6.48 -26.04
CA GLN A 153 8.35 6.37 -27.10
C GLN A 153 8.99 5.56 -28.22
N SER A 154 8.41 4.42 -28.57
CA SER A 154 8.69 3.87 -29.89
C SER A 154 8.18 4.91 -30.88
N ASP A 155 9.07 5.71 -31.45
CA ASP A 155 8.74 6.42 -32.68
C ASP A 155 8.22 5.35 -33.63
N SER A 156 7.05 5.58 -34.21
CA SER A 156 6.44 4.91 -35.36
C SER A 156 7.39 4.58 -36.55
N ARG A 157 8.68 4.86 -36.42
CA ARG A 157 9.76 4.57 -37.37
C ARG A 157 10.77 3.52 -36.90
N GLY A 158 10.60 2.90 -35.73
CA GLY A 158 11.41 1.73 -35.34
C GLY A 158 12.92 1.98 -35.24
N ILE A 159 13.34 3.18 -34.85
CA ILE A 159 14.74 3.46 -34.52
C ILE A 159 14.83 3.79 -33.03
N SER A 160 15.41 2.84 -32.28
CA SER A 160 15.86 3.07 -30.92
C SER A 160 17.07 4.00 -30.97
N LEU A 161 16.93 5.22 -30.43
CA LEU A 161 18.07 6.06 -30.07
C LEU A 161 18.27 5.92 -28.57
N GLY A 162 19.11 4.95 -28.20
CA GLY A 162 19.80 4.98 -26.90
C GLY A 162 20.98 5.96 -26.95
N PRO A 163 21.48 6.40 -25.78
CA PRO A 163 22.73 7.14 -25.67
C PRO A 163 23.95 6.31 -26.11
#